data_AF-A0A7C4GJA2-F1
#
_entry.id   AF-A0A7C4GJA2-F1
#
_cell.length_a   1.000
_cell.length_b   1.000
_cell.length_c   1.000
_cell.angle_alpha   90.00
_cell.angle_beta   90.00
_cell.angle_gamma   90.00
#
_symmetry.space_group_name_H-M   'P 1'
#
loop_
_entity.id
_entity.type
_entity.pdbx_description
1 polymer ?
#
loop_
_entity_poly.entity_id
_entity_poly.type
_entity_poly.pdbx_seq_one_letter_code
_entity_poly.pdbx_strand_id
1 'polypeptide(L)' 'MSLLRNTLTIIMLLTIAWIGFIIVTYILAHTLFPAIEYADGTLLIGLLRVIVGVAIIALWIYGWYTLTKIMLRKMLS' A
#
# COMPACT_ATOMS: atom_id res chain seq x y z
N MET A 1 -7.21 22.28 -20.11
CA MET A 1 -6.74 20.92 -19.73
C MET A 1 -6.98 20.00 -20.91
N SER A 2 -5.93 19.47 -21.55
CA SER A 2 -6.13 18.44 -22.60
C SER A 2 -6.68 17.17 -21.94
N LEU A 3 -7.80 16.64 -22.43
CA LEU A 3 -8.38 15.36 -22.01
C LEU A 3 -7.31 14.26 -21.92
N LEU A 4 -6.40 14.23 -22.89
CA LEU A 4 -5.29 13.28 -22.94
C LEU A 4 -4.37 13.37 -21.71
N ARG A 5 -4.05 14.58 -21.24
CA ARG A 5 -3.19 14.78 -20.06
C ARG A 5 -3.83 14.22 -18.80
N ASN A 6 -5.13 14.45 -18.62
CA ASN A 6 -5.86 13.96 -17.45
C ASN A 6 -5.99 12.43 -17.50
N THR A 7 -6.31 11.86 -18.65
CA THR A 7 -6.37 10.39 -18.84
C THR A 7 -5.02 9.73 -18.52
N LEU A 8 -3.91 10.25 -19.06
CA LEU A 8 -2.57 9.72 -18.77
C LEU A 8 -2.23 9.80 -17.29
N THR A 9 -2.59 10.89 -16.61
CA THR A 9 -2.30 11.05 -15.18
C THR A 9 -3.14 10.10 -14.31
N ILE A 10 -4.39 9.83 -14.71
CA ILE A 10 -5.23 8.81 -14.04
C ILE A 10 -4.64 7.41 -14.24
N ILE A 11 -4.23 7.06 -15.46
CA ILE A 11 -3.60 5.77 -15.75
C ILE A 11 -2.32 5.60 -14.94
N MET A 12 -1.47 6.64 -14.89
CA MET A 12 -0.25 6.63 -14.08
C MET A 12 -0.54 6.39 -12.60
N LEU A 13 -1.52 7.12 -12.04
CA LEU A 13 -1.99 6.90 -10.68
C LEU A 13 -2.42 5.44 -10.48
N LEU A 14 -3.28 4.92 -11.34
CA LEU A 14 -3.79 3.55 -11.24
C LEU A 14 -2.67 2.51 -11.24
N THR A 15 -1.68 2.69 -12.12
CA THR A 15 -0.49 1.82 -12.20
C THR A 15 0.32 1.86 -10.90
N ILE A 16 0.56 3.06 -10.34
CA ILE A 16 1.25 3.20 -9.05
C ILE A 16 0.47 2.52 -7.92
N ALA A 17 -0.87 2.66 -7.93
CA ALA A 17 -1.75 2.02 -6.96
C ALA A 17 -1.61 0.49 -7.00
N TRP A 18 -1.65 -0.09 -8.20
CA TRP A 18 -1.55 -1.52 -8.40
C TRP A 18 -0.19 -2.07 -8.02
N ILE A 19 0.90 -1.41 -8.44
CA ILE A 19 2.26 -1.83 -8.10
C ILE A 19 2.46 -1.81 -6.58
N GLY A 20 2.08 -0.72 -5.91
CA GLY A 20 2.25 -0.64 -4.47
C GLY A 20 1.33 -1.60 -3.72
N PHE A 21 0.12 -1.87 -4.22
CA PHE A 21 -0.75 -2.90 -3.67
C PHE A 21 -0.11 -4.31 -3.75
N ILE A 22 0.53 -4.65 -4.87
CA ILE A 22 1.25 -5.92 -5.02
C ILE A 22 2.42 -6.01 -4.03
N ILE A 23 3.19 -4.93 -3.87
CA ILE A 23 4.31 -4.88 -2.92
C ILE A 23 3.82 -5.08 -1.49
N VAL A 24 2.75 -4.37 -1.10
CA VAL A 24 2.21 -4.44 0.25
C VAL A 24 1.62 -5.82 0.54
N THR A 25 0.88 -6.41 -0.40
CA THR A 25 0.35 -7.77 -0.26
C THR A 25 1.47 -8.81 -0.16
N TYR A 26 2.57 -8.65 -0.91
CA TYR A 26 3.76 -9.50 -0.77
C TYR A 26 4.38 -9.41 0.63
N ILE A 27 4.56 -8.18 1.16
CA ILE A 27 5.10 -7.97 2.50
C ILE A 27 4.17 -8.56 3.56
N LEU A 28 2.85 -8.40 3.40
CA LEU A 28 1.87 -8.98 4.31
C LEU A 28 1.92 -10.49 4.29
N ALA A 29 2.02 -11.12 3.11
CA ALA A 29 2.17 -12.55 3.00
C ALA A 29 3.42 -13.02 3.78
N HIS A 30 4.55 -12.33 3.65
CA HIS A 30 5.79 -12.69 4.34
C HIS A 30 5.82 -12.34 5.84
N THR A 31 4.91 -11.51 6.32
CA THR A 31 4.86 -11.11 7.74
C THR A 31 3.75 -11.87 8.48
N LEU A 32 2.56 -11.96 7.89
CA LEU A 32 1.39 -12.59 8.49
C LEU A 32 1.37 -14.11 8.34
N PHE A 33 1.68 -14.68 7.17
CA PHE A 33 1.67 -16.15 7.04
C PHE A 33 2.63 -16.82 8.02
N PRO A 34 3.88 -16.32 8.20
CA PRO A 34 4.76 -16.90 9.20
C PRO A 34 4.31 -16.69 10.64
N ALA A 35 3.46 -15.70 10.92
CA ALA A 35 2.87 -15.51 12.25
C ALA A 35 1.71 -16.50 12.52
N ILE A 36 1.07 -17.00 11.46
CA ILE A 36 -0.05 -17.95 11.53
C ILE A 36 0.46 -19.40 11.47
N GLU A 37 1.44 -19.69 10.61
CA GLU A 37 1.93 -21.05 10.33
C GLU A 37 3.00 -21.53 11.32
N TYR A 38 3.90 -20.63 11.77
CA TYR A 38 4.93 -20.98 12.75
C TYR A 38 4.50 -20.56 14.16
N ALA A 39 3.51 -21.27 14.71
CA ALA A 39 3.09 -21.11 16.10
C ALA A 39 4.16 -21.56 17.12
N ASP A 40 5.24 -22.18 16.66
CA ASP A 40 6.37 -22.64 17.48
C ASP A 40 7.33 -21.51 17.92
N GLY A 41 7.16 -20.29 17.40
CA GLY A 41 7.89 -19.10 17.84
C GLY A 41 7.33 -18.49 19.13
N THR A 42 8.11 -17.68 19.83
CA THR A 42 7.60 -16.95 21.00
C THR A 42 6.45 -16.02 20.60
N LEU A 43 5.37 -15.99 21.40
CA LEU A 43 4.15 -15.21 21.18
C LEU A 43 4.44 -13.72 20.86
N LEU A 44 5.51 -13.18 21.45
CA LEU A 44 6.05 -11.84 21.20
C LEU A 44 6.46 -11.61 19.73
N ILE A 45 7.11 -12.58 19.08
CA ILE A 45 7.56 -12.49 17.68
C ILE A 45 6.36 -12.49 16.73
N GLY A 46 5.34 -13.31 17.03
CA GLY A 46 4.07 -13.32 16.28
C GLY A 46 3.35 -11.97 16.35
N LEU A 47 3.20 -11.42 17.55
CA LEU A 47 2.62 -10.09 17.77
C LEU A 47 3.38 -8.99 17.02
N LEU A 48 4.72 -9.01 17.06
CA LEU A 48 5.54 -8.00 16.41
C LEU A 48 5.38 -8.03 14.87
N ARG A 49 5.29 -9.23 14.28
CA ARG A 49 5.01 -9.40 12.85
C ARG A 49 3.65 -8.84 12.43
N VAL A 50 2.62 -9.07 13.24
CA VAL A 50 1.27 -8.53 12.99
C VAL A 50 1.28 -7.00 13.06
N ILE A 51 1.91 -6.42 14.09
CA ILE A 51 2.03 -4.96 14.23
C ILE A 51 2.74 -4.35 13.01
N VAL A 52 3.84 -4.97 12.55
CA VAL A 52 4.56 -4.53 11.35
C VAL A 52 3.66 -4.62 10.11
N GLY A 53 2.92 -5.71 9.92
CA GLY A 53 1.99 -5.85 8.80
C GLY A 53 0.92 -4.76 8.80
N VAL A 54 0.31 -4.50 9.95
CA VAL A 54 -0.70 -3.43 10.12
C VAL A 54 -0.09 -2.05 9.81
N ALA A 55 1.10 -1.76 10.33
CA ALA A 55 1.79 -0.49 10.09
C ALA A 55 2.05 -0.27 8.59
N ILE A 56 2.48 -1.31 7.87
CA ILE A 56 2.78 -1.23 6.43
C ILE A 56 1.52 -0.98 5.61
N ILE A 57 0.40 -1.65 5.93
CA ILE A 57 -0.89 -1.36 5.28
C ILE A 57 -1.31 0.09 5.53
N ALA A 58 -1.26 0.54 6.79
CA ALA A 58 -1.69 1.89 7.15
C ALA A 58 -0.87 2.95 6.40
N LEU A 59 0.45 2.74 6.32
CA LEU A 59 1.37 3.64 5.63
C LEU A 59 1.12 3.66 4.12
N TRP A 60 0.79 2.51 3.52
CA TRP A 60 0.40 2.43 2.12
C TRP A 60 -0.90 3.19 1.83
N ILE A 61 -1.94 2.97 2.62
CA ILE A 61 -3.23 3.67 2.47
C ILE A 61 -3.02 5.18 2.59
N TYR A 62 -2.25 5.62 3.58
CA TYR A 62 -1.97 7.04 3.79
C TYR A 62 -1.16 7.65 2.64
N GLY A 63 -0.12 6.95 2.17
CA GLY A 63 0.69 7.38 1.03
C GLY A 63 -0.16 7.51 -0.23
N TRP A 64 -1.01 6.52 -0.49
CA TRP A 64 -1.93 6.52 -1.63
C TRP A 64 -2.95 7.67 -1.57
N TYR A 65 -3.58 7.88 -0.42
CA TYR A 65 -4.50 9.00 -0.21
C TYR A 65 -3.82 10.37 -0.43
N THR A 66 -2.60 10.54 0.09
CA THR A 66 -1.86 11.79 -0.05
C THR A 66 -1.47 12.05 -1.50
N LEU A 67 -0.96 11.03 -2.19
CA LEU A 67 -0.57 11.10 -3.60
C LEU A 67 -1.76 11.46 -4.50
N THR A 68 -2.88 10.76 -4.33
CA THR A 68 -4.11 11.02 -5.10
C THR A 68 -4.63 12.43 -4.85
N LYS A 69 -4.65 12.90 -3.60
CA LYS A 69 -5.07 14.27 -3.24
C LYS A 69 -4.19 15.34 -3.90
N ILE A 70 -2.87 15.16 -3.94
CA ILE A 70 -1.94 16.09 -4.59
C ILE A 70 -2.17 16.11 -6.11
N MET A 71 -2.29 14.94 -6.72
CA MET A 71 -2.47 14.81 -8.17
C MET A 71 -3.83 15.35 -8.63
N LEU A 72 -4.91 15.06 -7.91
CA LEU A 72 -6.24 15.63 -8.15
C LEU A 72 -6.23 17.15 -8.05
N ARG A 73 -5.54 17.72 -7.04
CA ARG A 73 -5.38 19.18 -6.93
C ARG A 73 -4.70 19.76 -8.17
N LYS A 74 -3.64 19.11 -8.67
CA LYS A 74 -2.94 19.53 -9.90
C LYS A 74 -3.76 19.35 -11.18
N MET A 75 -4.74 18.45 -11.19
CA MET A 75 -5.66 18.27 -12.33
C MET A 75 -6.79 19.30 -12.33
N LEU A 76 -7.20 19.78 -11.15
CA LEU A 76 -8.33 20.69 -10.97
C LEU A 76 -7.93 22.17 -10.99
N SER A 77 -6.65 22.50 -10.74
CA SER A 77 -6.10 23.85 -10.95
C SER A 77 -5.54 24.01 -12.36
#